data_AF-A0A0G1Y0A2-F1
#
_entry.id   AF-A0A0G1Y0A2-F1
#
_cell.length_a   1.000
_cell.length_b   1.000
_cell.length_c   1.000
_cell.angle_alpha   90.00
_cell.angle_beta   90.00
_cell.angle_gamma   90.00
#
_symmetry.space_group_name_H-M   'P 1'
#
loop_
_entity.id
_entity.type
_entity.pdbx_description
1 polymer ?
#
loop_
_entity_poly.entity_id
_entity_poly.type
_entity_poly.pdbx_seq_one_letter_code
_entity_poly.pdbx_strand_id
1 'polypeptide(L)'
;MAIMLLAQKQSIEDLVAENLAKNPYSTGPQLVAMVNKTREDTTKQAVYTALKALIQSEVVAKVGHTYFLSRVWLTKIERLFQVQKEKELVRDAIFDLKDSESISYHFPNLLTCDTYWAHVFELLMDWMPENRPLCGYMPHEWFAIGREDVERNIFKAHEAKKKHMFYTIGGTTALDMLFKRRWQNAFVSVHVAQDIDFPRTYYLHVFEDFLIEVFVPEELARAIDAFYEQHTALTDDSRAFFDTLITQKSPVRMKISRKSKKAAHLRKKLLKHFYVPRNLNGSTMGAMKVLAIDPGYGRCGVAVVEKENGREQLLYSNCIETAGSDAFPERLAAVAAECARLLKLHAPDCMAIEKLFFAKNQKTAMHVAEVRGALIQIAAENDIPIFEYSPGEVKSATTGSGRADKQQIAAMVRLLIKMEKPVRHDDEYDAIAIGITHLARARAPLSK
;
A
#
# COMPACT_ATOMS: atom_id res chain seq x y z
N MET A 1 2.30 -23.38 -17.60
CA MET A 1 2.23 -22.68 -18.91
C MET A 1 3.13 -21.45 -18.87
N ALA A 2 4.44 -21.68 -18.78
CA ALA A 2 5.48 -20.65 -18.80
C ALA A 2 6.78 -21.28 -19.33
N ILE A 3 6.71 -21.92 -20.50
CA ILE A 3 7.86 -22.14 -21.38
C ILE A 3 7.33 -21.95 -22.81
N MET A 4 7.08 -20.70 -23.15
CA MET A 4 7.03 -20.25 -24.54
C MET A 4 7.81 -18.94 -24.63
N LEU A 5 9.00 -18.95 -24.02
CA LEU A 5 10.06 -17.99 -24.26
C LEU A 5 10.98 -18.64 -25.30
N LEU A 6 11.06 -17.99 -26.46
CA LEU A 6 12.07 -18.08 -27.52
C LEU A 6 13.20 -19.08 -27.25
N ALA A 7 13.30 -20.12 -28.08
CA ALA A 7 14.33 -21.15 -28.04
C ALA A 7 15.75 -20.57 -28.12
N GLN A 8 16.31 -20.14 -26.99
CA GLN A 8 17.75 -20.04 -26.83
C GLN A 8 18.30 -21.47 -26.88
N LYS A 9 19.23 -21.74 -27.81
CA LYS A 9 19.95 -23.02 -27.84
C LYS A 9 20.54 -23.26 -26.46
N GLN A 10 20.16 -24.38 -25.84
CA GLN A 10 20.69 -24.84 -24.57
C GLN A 10 22.23 -24.79 -24.56
N SER A 11 22.81 -24.31 -23.46
CA SER A 11 24.27 -24.19 -23.33
C SER A 11 24.94 -25.57 -23.33
N ILE A 12 26.23 -25.62 -23.65
CA ILE A 12 26.96 -26.91 -23.65
C ILE A 12 27.14 -27.39 -22.21
N GLU A 13 27.28 -26.46 -21.27
CA GLU A 13 27.32 -26.69 -19.82
C GLU A 13 26.05 -27.39 -19.33
N ASP A 14 24.87 -26.89 -19.72
CA ASP A 14 23.59 -27.51 -19.35
C ASP A 14 23.47 -28.92 -19.94
N LEU A 15 23.86 -29.11 -21.20
CA LEU A 15 23.85 -30.41 -21.86
C LEU A 15 24.79 -31.41 -21.17
N VAL A 16 25.96 -30.96 -20.73
CA VAL A 16 26.90 -31.79 -19.97
C VAL A 16 26.33 -32.18 -18.61
N ALA A 17 25.76 -31.21 -17.86
CA ALA A 17 25.16 -31.46 -16.56
C ALA A 17 23.96 -32.42 -16.64
N GLU A 18 23.07 -32.26 -17.63
CA GLU A 18 21.95 -33.16 -17.87
C GLU A 18 22.37 -34.58 -18.24
N ASN A 19 23.38 -34.72 -19.09
CA ASN A 19 23.90 -36.04 -19.46
C ASN A 19 24.54 -36.74 -18.27
N LEU A 20 25.23 -36.00 -17.39
CA LEU A 20 25.75 -36.53 -16.13
C LEU A 20 24.66 -36.87 -15.12
N ALA A 21 23.52 -36.17 -15.13
CA ALA A 21 22.36 -36.52 -14.32
C ALA A 21 21.72 -37.85 -14.79
N LYS A 22 21.64 -38.07 -16.10
CA LYS A 22 21.07 -39.30 -16.70
C LYS A 22 22.03 -40.48 -16.67
N ASN A 23 23.32 -40.23 -16.86
CA ASN A 23 24.38 -41.24 -16.90
C ASN A 23 25.55 -40.81 -15.99
N PRO A 24 25.41 -41.01 -14.67
CA PRO A 24 26.47 -40.71 -13.72
C PRO A 24 27.76 -41.48 -14.07
N TYR A 25 28.91 -40.89 -13.76
CA TYR A 25 30.23 -41.51 -13.97
C TYR A 25 30.62 -41.68 -15.44
N SER A 26 30.40 -40.64 -16.25
CA SER A 26 30.78 -40.65 -17.67
C SER A 26 32.21 -40.15 -17.89
N THR A 27 32.92 -40.74 -18.84
CA THR A 27 34.22 -40.26 -19.31
C THR A 27 34.07 -39.09 -20.28
N GLY A 28 35.14 -38.31 -20.47
CA GLY A 28 35.14 -37.20 -21.44
C GLY A 28 34.69 -37.59 -22.86
N PRO A 29 35.21 -38.69 -23.46
CA PRO A 29 34.76 -39.16 -24.77
C PRO A 29 33.27 -39.57 -24.80
N GLN A 30 32.76 -40.19 -23.73
CA GLN A 30 31.34 -40.53 -23.62
C GLN A 30 30.47 -39.28 -23.59
N LEU A 31 30.85 -38.27 -22.80
CA LEU A 31 30.14 -36.99 -22.74
C LEU A 31 30.15 -36.25 -24.07
N VAL A 32 31.28 -36.25 -24.79
CA VAL A 32 31.35 -35.71 -26.15
C VAL A 32 30.34 -36.40 -27.07
N ALA A 33 30.27 -37.73 -27.03
CA ALA A 33 29.34 -38.49 -27.86
C ALA A 33 27.88 -38.20 -27.48
N MET A 34 27.58 -38.11 -26.18
CA MET A 34 26.25 -37.81 -25.66
C MET A 34 25.79 -36.39 -26.01
N VAL A 35 26.66 -35.38 -25.85
CA VAL A 35 26.34 -34.00 -26.22
C VAL A 35 26.12 -33.88 -27.73
N ASN A 36 26.94 -34.54 -28.55
CA ASN A 36 26.78 -34.53 -30.01
C ASN A 36 25.48 -35.22 -30.49
N LYS A 37 24.94 -36.18 -29.72
CA LYS A 37 23.61 -36.76 -30.03
C LYS A 37 22.47 -35.75 -29.82
N THR A 38 22.62 -34.80 -28.90
CA THR A 38 21.60 -33.77 -28.62
C THR A 38 21.81 -32.52 -29.47
N ARG A 39 23.07 -32.15 -29.71
CA ARG A 39 23.46 -30.98 -30.48
C ARG A 39 24.58 -31.36 -31.44
N GLU A 40 24.16 -31.76 -32.64
CA GLU A 40 25.06 -32.03 -33.77
C GLU A 40 25.97 -30.80 -34.00
N ASP A 41 27.22 -31.05 -34.39
CA ASP A 41 28.31 -30.08 -34.57
C ASP A 41 28.99 -29.51 -33.29
N THR A 42 28.77 -30.11 -32.12
CA THR A 42 29.48 -29.68 -30.90
C THR A 42 30.91 -30.23 -30.88
N THR A 43 31.89 -29.34 -31.06
CA THR A 43 33.31 -29.76 -31.07
C THR A 43 33.74 -30.37 -29.74
N LYS A 44 34.68 -31.34 -29.80
CA LYS A 44 35.31 -31.93 -28.61
C LYS A 44 35.82 -30.85 -27.66
N GLN A 45 36.50 -29.84 -28.21
CA GLN A 45 37.09 -28.75 -27.44
C GLN A 45 36.03 -27.97 -26.66
N ALA A 46 34.87 -27.71 -27.26
CA ALA A 46 33.79 -26.98 -26.59
C ALA A 46 33.24 -27.76 -25.38
N VAL A 47 33.06 -29.08 -25.50
CA VAL A 47 32.63 -29.94 -24.38
C VAL A 47 33.66 -29.95 -23.25
N TYR A 48 34.96 -30.02 -23.57
CA TYR A 48 36.02 -29.97 -22.55
C TYR A 48 36.15 -28.59 -21.88
N THR A 49 35.91 -27.50 -22.61
CA THR A 49 35.85 -26.14 -22.04
C THR A 49 34.68 -26.02 -21.06
N ALA A 50 33.49 -26.51 -21.44
CA ALA A 50 32.32 -26.54 -20.57
C ALA A 50 32.57 -27.39 -19.30
N LEU A 51 33.20 -28.57 -19.45
CA LEU A 51 33.59 -29.40 -18.31
C LEU A 51 34.55 -28.69 -17.36
N LYS A 52 35.51 -27.92 -17.89
CA LYS A 52 36.44 -27.14 -17.06
C LYS A 52 35.71 -26.04 -16.29
N ALA A 53 34.77 -25.33 -16.92
CA ALA A 53 33.95 -24.32 -16.28
C ALA A 53 33.04 -24.91 -15.19
N LEU A 54 32.44 -26.07 -15.44
CA LEU A 54 31.60 -26.78 -14.46
C LEU A 54 32.40 -27.34 -13.28
N ILE A 55 33.65 -27.73 -13.48
CA ILE A 55 34.56 -28.09 -12.38
C ILE A 55 34.93 -26.86 -11.56
N GLN A 56 35.27 -25.75 -12.22
CA GLN A 56 35.65 -24.51 -11.55
C GLN A 56 34.50 -23.91 -10.72
N SER A 57 33.25 -24.11 -11.16
CA SER A 57 32.04 -23.70 -10.43
C SER A 57 31.53 -24.75 -9.44
N GLU A 58 32.30 -25.82 -9.21
CA GLU A 58 31.98 -26.94 -8.30
C GLU A 58 30.71 -27.72 -8.65
N VAL A 59 30.14 -27.54 -9.84
CA VAL A 59 28.95 -28.27 -10.32
C VAL A 59 29.28 -29.71 -10.68
N VAL A 60 30.45 -29.93 -11.28
CA VAL A 60 30.96 -31.25 -11.70
C VAL A 60 32.25 -31.56 -10.93
N ALA A 61 32.36 -32.80 -10.47
CA ALA A 61 33.59 -33.35 -9.91
C ALA A 61 34.23 -34.33 -10.91
N LYS A 62 35.56 -34.45 -10.83
CA LYS A 62 36.36 -35.36 -11.67
C LYS A 62 37.27 -36.21 -10.80
N VAL A 63 37.26 -37.53 -11.04
CA VAL A 63 38.19 -38.49 -10.43
C VAL A 63 38.77 -39.35 -11.55
N GLY A 64 40.09 -39.31 -11.73
CA GLY A 64 40.76 -39.96 -12.86
C GLY A 64 40.22 -39.44 -14.21
N HIS A 65 39.66 -40.33 -15.03
CA HIS A 65 39.07 -40.01 -16.33
C HIS A 65 37.54 -39.83 -16.30
N THR A 66 36.94 -39.91 -15.11
CA THR A 66 35.50 -39.97 -14.91
C THR A 66 34.96 -38.68 -14.32
N TYR A 67 33.83 -38.22 -14.86
CA TYR A 67 33.12 -37.01 -14.44
C TYR A 67 31.76 -37.38 -13.85
N PHE A 68 31.32 -36.63 -12.85
CA PHE A 68 30.02 -36.81 -12.19
C PHE A 68 29.56 -35.50 -11.55
N LEU A 69 28.26 -35.35 -11.31
CA LEU A 69 27.74 -34.18 -10.60
C LEU A 69 28.30 -34.16 -9.17
N SER A 70 28.78 -33.00 -8.75
CA SER A 70 29.39 -32.80 -7.44
C SER A 70 28.36 -33.06 -6.34
N ARG A 71 28.70 -33.95 -5.40
CA ARG A 71 27.84 -34.25 -4.24
C ARG A 71 27.57 -33.00 -3.40
N VAL A 72 28.55 -32.09 -3.27
CA VAL A 72 28.38 -30.84 -2.52
C VAL A 72 27.36 -29.92 -3.21
N TRP A 73 27.42 -29.83 -4.54
CA TRP A 73 26.46 -29.06 -5.32
C TRP A 73 25.05 -29.68 -5.31
N LEU A 74 24.95 -31.00 -5.44
CA LEU A 74 23.68 -31.73 -5.32
C LEU A 74 23.03 -31.51 -3.94
N THR A 75 23.80 -31.58 -2.84
CA THR A 75 23.28 -31.27 -1.50
C THR A 75 22.81 -29.82 -1.37
N LYS A 76 23.51 -28.85 -1.99
CA LYS A 76 23.07 -27.44 -2.04
C LYS A 76 21.73 -27.32 -2.77
N ILE A 77 21.57 -28.03 -3.88
CA ILE A 77 20.33 -28.06 -4.68
C ILE A 77 19.19 -28.77 -3.95
N GLU A 78 19.43 -29.93 -3.32
CA GLU A 78 18.44 -30.64 -2.51
C GLU A 78 17.92 -29.76 -1.37
N ARG A 79 18.81 -29.01 -0.69
CA ARG A 79 18.40 -28.03 0.33
C ARG A 79 17.51 -26.94 -0.23
N LEU A 80 17.81 -26.42 -1.42
CA LEU A 80 16.97 -25.41 -2.10
C LEU A 80 15.59 -26.00 -2.47
N PHE A 81 15.54 -27.23 -2.99
CA PHE A 81 14.28 -27.92 -3.28
C PHE A 81 13.48 -28.25 -2.01
N GLN A 82 14.14 -28.59 -0.91
CA GLN A 82 13.49 -28.88 0.36
C GLN A 82 12.80 -27.64 0.92
N VAL A 83 13.46 -26.47 0.85
CA VAL A 83 12.85 -25.18 1.16
C VAL A 83 11.66 -24.90 0.24
N GLN A 84 11.77 -25.19 -1.06
CA GLN A 84 10.67 -24.98 -2.00
C GLN A 84 9.47 -25.91 -1.76
N LYS A 85 9.72 -27.17 -1.39
CA LYS A 85 8.69 -28.16 -1.05
C LYS A 85 7.98 -27.83 0.26
N GLU A 86 8.69 -27.31 1.25
CA GLU A 86 8.09 -26.77 2.49
C GLU A 86 7.20 -25.56 2.19
N LYS A 87 7.63 -24.66 1.29
CA LYS A 87 6.78 -23.55 0.81
C LYS A 87 5.51 -24.04 0.12
N GLU A 88 5.59 -25.09 -0.70
CA GLU A 88 4.42 -25.71 -1.35
C GLU A 88 3.45 -26.35 -0.35
N LEU A 89 3.95 -27.07 0.67
CA LEU A 89 3.10 -27.66 1.71
C LEU A 89 2.37 -26.61 2.55
N VAL A 90 3.06 -25.53 2.94
CA VAL A 90 2.46 -24.40 3.67
C VAL A 90 1.41 -23.70 2.81
N ARG A 91 1.73 -23.49 1.52
CA ARG A 91 0.81 -22.92 0.54
C ARG A 91 -0.47 -23.74 0.44
N ASP A 92 -0.37 -25.04 0.20
CA ASP A 92 -1.52 -25.92 0.00
C ASP A 92 -2.40 -25.94 1.27
N ALA A 93 -1.79 -26.09 2.45
CA ALA A 93 -2.53 -26.07 3.72
C ALA A 93 -3.34 -24.78 3.96
N ILE A 94 -2.85 -23.62 3.48
CA ILE A 94 -3.58 -22.35 3.60
C ILE A 94 -4.68 -22.25 2.55
N PHE A 95 -4.37 -22.56 1.28
CA PHE A 95 -5.33 -22.37 0.19
C PHE A 95 -6.44 -23.43 0.16
N ASP A 96 -6.22 -24.59 0.80
CA ASP A 96 -7.23 -25.63 1.00
C ASP A 96 -8.27 -25.27 2.08
N LEU A 97 -8.06 -24.20 2.85
CA LEU A 97 -9.04 -23.74 3.82
C LEU A 97 -10.36 -23.38 3.14
N LYS A 98 -11.43 -23.99 3.65
CA LYS A 98 -12.81 -23.65 3.30
C LYS A 98 -13.27 -22.44 4.10
N ASP A 99 -14.36 -21.81 3.65
CA ASP A 99 -14.93 -20.70 4.41
C ASP A 99 -15.31 -21.13 5.83
N SER A 100 -15.01 -20.26 6.79
CA SER A 100 -15.09 -20.49 8.24
C SER A 100 -14.00 -21.37 8.87
N GLU A 101 -13.10 -21.98 8.09
CA GLU A 101 -11.96 -22.75 8.61
C GLU A 101 -10.79 -21.86 9.04
N SER A 102 -9.94 -22.40 9.92
CA SER A 102 -8.75 -21.71 10.40
C SER A 102 -7.68 -22.65 10.92
N ILE A 103 -6.42 -22.22 10.80
CA ILE A 103 -5.25 -22.88 11.39
C ILE A 103 -4.61 -21.90 12.38
N SER A 104 -4.12 -22.41 13.51
CA SER A 104 -3.43 -21.59 14.51
C SER A 104 -2.03 -22.13 14.78
N TYR A 105 -1.08 -21.22 14.88
CA TYR A 105 0.33 -21.47 15.13
C TYR A 105 0.74 -20.75 16.41
N HIS A 106 1.69 -21.35 17.14
CA HIS A 106 2.24 -20.78 18.36
C HIS A 106 3.75 -20.65 18.20
N PHE A 107 4.26 -19.47 18.52
CA PHE A 107 5.66 -19.13 18.39
C PHE A 107 6.23 -18.76 19.76
N PRO A 108 7.51 -19.08 20.02
CA PRO A 108 8.15 -18.77 21.30
C PRO A 108 8.35 -17.27 21.52
N ASN A 109 8.39 -16.46 20.45
CA ASN A 109 8.58 -15.02 20.49
C ASN A 109 8.03 -14.35 19.22
N LEU A 110 8.04 -13.02 19.20
CA LEU A 110 7.49 -12.23 18.10
C LEU A 110 8.35 -12.32 16.83
N LEU A 111 9.68 -12.38 16.92
CA LEU A 111 10.56 -12.49 15.75
C LEU A 111 10.36 -13.81 14.96
N THR A 112 10.15 -14.92 15.66
CA THR A 112 9.88 -16.20 15.00
C THR A 112 8.49 -16.23 14.37
N CYS A 113 7.50 -15.62 15.03
CA CYS A 113 6.18 -15.39 14.45
C CYS A 113 6.27 -14.53 13.19
N ASP A 114 7.01 -13.41 13.26
CA ASP A 114 7.24 -12.46 12.17
C ASP A 114 7.78 -13.15 10.91
N THR A 115 8.80 -13.98 11.09
CA THR A 115 9.46 -14.67 9.96
C THR A 115 8.48 -15.57 9.22
N TYR A 116 7.61 -16.28 9.95
CA TYR A 116 6.57 -17.09 9.33
C TYR A 116 5.43 -16.22 8.76
N TRP A 117 5.05 -15.14 9.45
CA TRP A 117 4.05 -14.19 9.01
C TRP A 117 4.43 -13.55 7.67
N ALA A 118 5.66 -13.03 7.51
CA ALA A 118 6.16 -12.48 6.26
C ALA A 118 6.05 -13.48 5.10
N HIS A 119 6.34 -14.77 5.35
CA HIS A 119 6.22 -15.80 4.32
C HIS A 119 4.76 -16.00 3.87
N VAL A 120 3.82 -16.09 4.82
CA VAL A 120 2.39 -16.22 4.53
C VAL A 120 1.84 -14.97 3.86
N PHE A 121 2.31 -13.78 4.28
CA PHE A 121 1.99 -12.49 3.69
C PHE A 121 2.36 -12.47 2.20
N GLU A 122 3.58 -12.84 1.84
CA GLU A 122 4.02 -12.92 0.44
C GLU A 122 3.15 -13.87 -0.38
N LEU A 123 2.85 -15.07 0.16
CA LEU A 123 2.00 -16.06 -0.52
C LEU A 123 0.61 -15.52 -0.82
N LEU A 124 -0.05 -14.90 0.17
CA LEU A 124 -1.39 -14.32 0.00
C LEU A 124 -1.35 -13.07 -0.86
N MET A 125 -0.31 -12.23 -0.74
CA MET A 125 -0.11 -11.09 -1.63
C MET A 125 -0.01 -11.55 -3.07
N ASP A 126 0.77 -12.58 -3.39
CA ASP A 126 0.92 -13.06 -4.77
C ASP A 126 -0.36 -13.70 -5.31
N TRP A 127 -1.12 -14.42 -4.48
CA TRP A 127 -2.41 -14.99 -4.85
C TRP A 127 -3.50 -13.92 -5.09
N MET A 128 -3.49 -12.83 -4.33
CA MET A 128 -4.54 -11.81 -4.37
C MET A 128 -4.62 -11.12 -5.75
N PRO A 129 -5.83 -10.93 -6.32
CA PRO A 129 -6.03 -10.19 -7.57
C PRO A 129 -5.52 -8.74 -7.50
N GLU A 130 -5.05 -8.17 -8.62
CA GLU A 130 -4.54 -6.78 -8.67
C GLU A 130 -5.59 -5.73 -8.28
N ASN A 131 -6.86 -6.00 -8.59
CA ASN A 131 -7.98 -5.11 -8.31
C ASN A 131 -8.55 -5.30 -6.89
N ARG A 132 -7.82 -5.96 -6.00
CA ARG A 132 -8.25 -6.20 -4.62
C ARG A 132 -7.19 -5.67 -3.67
N PRO A 133 -7.57 -4.81 -2.70
CA PRO A 133 -6.60 -4.22 -1.82
C PRO A 133 -6.34 -5.08 -0.57
N LEU A 134 -5.10 -5.07 -0.12
CA LEU A 134 -4.74 -5.51 1.24
C LEU A 134 -5.20 -4.44 2.24
N CYS A 135 -5.80 -4.86 3.34
CA CYS A 135 -6.08 -3.98 4.48
C CYS A 135 -5.37 -4.52 5.73
N GLY A 136 -4.60 -3.68 6.41
CA GLY A 136 -3.88 -4.01 7.64
C GLY A 136 -4.34 -3.14 8.82
N TYR A 137 -4.39 -3.75 10.01
CA TYR A 137 -4.35 -3.03 11.29
C TYR A 137 -3.17 -3.49 12.14
N MET A 138 -2.45 -2.51 12.69
CA MET A 138 -1.33 -2.72 13.61
C MET A 138 -1.39 -1.65 14.71
N PRO A 139 -1.18 -2.00 15.98
CA PRO A 139 -0.98 -1.03 17.05
C PRO A 139 0.20 -0.11 16.75
N HIS A 140 1.31 -0.71 16.34
CA HIS A 140 2.56 -0.07 15.96
C HIS A 140 3.15 -0.82 14.78
N GLU A 141 3.70 -0.13 13.79
CA GLU A 141 4.22 -0.77 12.57
C GLU A 141 5.73 -1.02 12.64
N TRP A 142 6.09 -2.12 13.30
CA TRP A 142 7.48 -2.44 13.65
C TRP A 142 8.21 -3.29 12.61
N PHE A 143 7.54 -3.84 11.60
CA PHE A 143 8.19 -4.62 10.53
C PHE A 143 9.28 -3.81 9.80
N ALA A 144 8.99 -2.54 9.53
CA ALA A 144 9.94 -1.62 8.91
C ALA A 144 11.09 -1.18 9.85
N ILE A 145 10.99 -1.43 11.16
CA ILE A 145 12.03 -1.10 12.15
C ILE A 145 13.14 -2.16 12.16
N GLY A 146 12.76 -3.44 12.09
CA GLY A 146 13.73 -4.55 12.13
C GLY A 146 14.32 -4.93 10.78
N ARG A 147 13.62 -4.66 9.65
CA ARG A 147 14.00 -5.19 8.33
C ARG A 147 13.75 -4.21 7.18
N GLU A 148 14.13 -2.95 7.37
CA GLU A 148 13.79 -1.86 6.45
C GLU A 148 14.09 -2.16 4.97
N ASP A 149 15.24 -2.77 4.65
CA ASP A 149 15.60 -3.08 3.25
C ASP A 149 14.81 -4.24 2.65
N VAL A 150 14.42 -5.23 3.47
CA VAL A 150 13.58 -6.34 3.02
C VAL A 150 12.17 -5.84 2.73
N GLU A 151 11.58 -5.11 3.67
CA GLU A 151 10.26 -4.47 3.51
C GLU A 151 10.24 -3.53 2.30
N ARG A 152 11.35 -2.84 2.04
CA ARG A 152 11.48 -1.97 0.87
C ARG A 152 11.34 -2.72 -0.43
N ASN A 153 11.96 -3.89 -0.52
CA ASN A 153 11.90 -4.70 -1.72
C ASN A 153 10.50 -5.30 -1.90
N ILE A 154 9.85 -5.73 -0.81
CA ILE A 154 8.47 -6.24 -0.83
C ILE A 154 7.51 -5.17 -1.33
N PHE A 155 7.52 -3.97 -0.72
CA PHE A 155 6.62 -2.89 -1.14
C PHE A 155 6.88 -2.42 -2.56
N LYS A 156 8.16 -2.30 -2.99
CA LYS A 156 8.49 -1.97 -4.39
C LYS A 156 8.02 -3.03 -5.37
N ALA A 157 8.17 -4.31 -5.04
CA ALA A 157 7.73 -5.41 -5.89
C ALA A 157 6.20 -5.41 -6.07
N HIS A 158 5.45 -5.11 -5.01
CA HIS A 158 4.00 -5.01 -5.06
C HIS A 158 3.49 -3.73 -5.73
N GLU A 159 4.20 -2.61 -5.56
CA GLU A 159 3.97 -1.37 -6.31
C GLU A 159 4.16 -1.60 -7.82
N ALA A 160 5.21 -2.32 -8.23
CA ALA A 160 5.41 -2.69 -9.64
C ALA A 160 4.26 -3.55 -10.19
N LYS A 161 3.63 -4.36 -9.33
CA LYS A 161 2.41 -5.15 -9.61
C LYS A 161 1.11 -4.35 -9.42
N LYS A 162 1.18 -3.04 -9.16
CA LYS A 162 0.05 -2.14 -8.91
C LYS A 162 -0.90 -2.59 -7.78
N LYS A 163 -0.39 -3.31 -6.79
CA LYS A 163 -1.19 -3.80 -5.66
C LYS A 163 -1.33 -2.72 -4.60
N HIS A 164 -2.58 -2.41 -4.24
CA HIS A 164 -2.87 -1.40 -3.23
C HIS A 164 -2.93 -1.99 -1.82
N MET A 165 -2.34 -1.28 -0.86
CA MET A 165 -2.20 -1.66 0.54
C MET A 165 -2.64 -0.49 1.42
N PHE A 166 -3.57 -0.74 2.33
CA PHE A 166 -4.12 0.25 3.27
C PHE A 166 -3.77 -0.16 4.69
N TYR A 167 -2.94 0.64 5.35
CA TYR A 167 -2.41 0.37 6.68
C TYR A 167 -3.01 1.32 7.71
N THR A 168 -3.64 0.76 8.72
CA THR A 168 -4.23 1.47 9.84
C THR A 168 -3.36 1.26 11.08
N ILE A 169 -2.72 2.33 11.55
CA ILE A 169 -1.81 2.32 12.70
C ILE A 169 -2.52 2.93 13.91
N GLY A 170 -2.59 2.17 15.01
CA GLY A 170 -3.27 2.57 16.26
C GLY A 170 -2.47 3.52 17.15
N GLY A 171 -1.15 3.59 16.95
CA GLY A 171 -0.24 4.51 17.64
C GLY A 171 -0.22 5.89 16.99
N THR A 172 0.35 6.88 17.68
CA THR A 172 0.55 8.25 17.16
C THR A 172 1.92 8.80 17.53
N THR A 173 2.89 7.93 17.83
CA THR A 173 4.23 8.38 18.24
C THR A 173 5.04 8.88 17.04
N ALA A 174 6.22 9.42 17.32
CA ALA A 174 7.12 9.90 16.27
C ALA A 174 7.55 8.78 15.31
N LEU A 175 7.68 7.54 15.80
CA LEU A 175 8.00 6.36 15.00
C LEU A 175 6.79 5.90 14.14
N ASP A 176 5.56 5.95 14.65
CA ASP A 176 4.36 5.67 13.85
C ASP A 176 4.23 6.65 12.67
N MET A 177 4.48 7.93 12.96
CA MET A 177 4.49 8.98 11.93
C MET A 177 5.69 8.83 10.98
N LEU A 178 6.81 8.29 11.44
CA LEU A 178 7.96 7.98 10.60
C LEU A 178 7.59 6.92 9.55
N PHE A 179 6.88 5.86 9.95
CA PHE A 179 6.41 4.85 9.00
C PHE A 179 5.56 5.49 7.89
N LYS A 180 4.55 6.28 8.28
CA LYS A 180 3.71 7.01 7.31
C LYS A 180 4.55 7.85 6.35
N ARG A 181 5.49 8.67 6.86
CA ARG A 181 6.36 9.50 6.01
C ARG A 181 7.24 8.68 5.07
N ARG A 182 7.72 7.53 5.53
CA ARG A 182 8.70 6.70 4.83
C ARG A 182 8.09 5.86 3.71
N TRP A 183 6.87 5.37 3.92
CA TRP A 183 6.28 4.31 3.11
C TRP A 183 5.03 4.73 2.34
N GLN A 184 4.38 5.83 2.73
CA GLN A 184 3.17 6.27 2.03
C GLN A 184 3.48 6.65 0.58
N ASN A 185 2.76 6.02 -0.36
CA ASN A 185 2.84 6.30 -1.79
C ASN A 185 1.50 6.07 -2.50
N ALA A 186 1.49 6.01 -3.84
CA ALA A 186 0.27 5.83 -4.63
C ALA A 186 -0.41 4.45 -4.42
N PHE A 187 0.34 3.47 -3.93
CA PHE A 187 -0.10 2.10 -3.70
C PHE A 187 -0.11 1.71 -2.21
N VAL A 188 0.52 2.50 -1.34
CA VAL A 188 0.57 2.30 0.11
C VAL A 188 -0.03 3.51 0.81
N SER A 189 -1.22 3.36 1.38
CA SER A 189 -1.89 4.41 2.14
C SER A 189 -1.84 4.12 3.63
N VAL A 190 -1.44 5.10 4.44
CA VAL A 190 -1.28 4.93 5.89
C VAL A 190 -2.16 5.93 6.65
N HIS A 191 -3.06 5.39 7.47
CA HIS A 191 -3.88 6.15 8.41
C HIS A 191 -3.39 5.89 9.83
N VAL A 192 -3.14 6.95 10.60
CA VAL A 192 -2.56 6.90 11.94
C VAL A 192 -3.56 7.58 12.87
N ALA A 193 -4.16 6.83 13.81
CA ALA A 193 -5.15 7.36 14.74
C ALA A 193 -5.28 6.51 16.02
N GLN A 194 -5.74 7.12 17.12
CA GLN A 194 -5.92 6.42 18.40
C GLN A 194 -7.33 5.86 18.61
N ASP A 195 -8.32 6.36 17.88
CA ASP A 195 -9.75 6.04 18.01
C ASP A 195 -10.18 4.79 17.22
N ILE A 196 -9.22 3.96 16.85
CA ILE A 196 -9.46 2.74 16.09
C ILE A 196 -9.78 1.61 17.07
N ASP A 197 -11.02 1.14 17.03
CA ASP A 197 -11.57 0.07 17.88
C ASP A 197 -10.96 -1.31 17.57
N PHE A 198 -9.70 -1.49 17.98
CA PHE A 198 -8.96 -2.74 17.99
C PHE A 198 -8.02 -2.79 19.22
N PRO A 199 -7.80 -3.97 19.83
CA PRO A 199 -6.89 -4.10 20.96
C PRO A 199 -5.42 -3.85 20.58
N ARG A 200 -4.64 -3.29 21.51
CA ARG A 200 -3.17 -3.14 21.41
C ARG A 200 -2.42 -4.48 21.29
N THR A 201 -3.06 -5.58 21.66
CA THR A 201 -2.51 -6.94 21.59
C THR A 201 -2.77 -7.64 20.26
N TYR A 202 -3.32 -6.95 19.27
CA TYR A 202 -3.88 -7.56 18.08
C TYR A 202 -3.37 -6.92 16.80
N TYR A 203 -2.84 -7.74 15.90
CA TYR A 203 -2.46 -7.34 14.56
C TYR A 203 -3.26 -8.11 13.52
N LEU A 204 -3.55 -7.47 12.39
CA LEU A 204 -4.44 -8.00 11.38
C LEU A 204 -3.96 -7.64 9.98
N HIS A 205 -4.01 -8.62 9.08
CA HIS A 205 -4.03 -8.42 7.64
C HIS A 205 -5.23 -9.12 7.01
N VAL A 206 -5.89 -8.43 6.08
CA VAL A 206 -7.05 -8.93 5.34
C VAL A 206 -6.73 -9.00 3.85
N PHE A 207 -6.77 -10.21 3.28
CA PHE A 207 -6.51 -10.52 1.88
C PHE A 207 -7.76 -11.17 1.28
N GLU A 208 -8.61 -10.41 0.60
CA GLU A 208 -9.91 -10.91 0.15
C GLU A 208 -10.68 -11.63 1.27
N ASP A 209 -10.89 -12.94 1.21
CA ASP A 209 -11.55 -13.73 2.24
C ASP A 209 -10.60 -14.31 3.29
N PHE A 210 -9.28 -14.17 3.11
CA PHE A 210 -8.26 -14.60 4.07
C PHE A 210 -7.95 -13.53 5.12
N LEU A 211 -7.65 -14.01 6.32
CA LEU A 211 -7.26 -13.22 7.47
C LEU A 211 -5.98 -13.81 8.05
N ILE A 212 -4.97 -12.97 8.28
CA ILE A 212 -3.88 -13.24 9.21
C ILE A 212 -4.14 -12.42 10.47
N GLU A 213 -4.32 -13.10 11.59
CA GLU A 213 -4.56 -12.49 12.90
C GLU A 213 -3.43 -12.88 13.86
N VAL A 214 -2.70 -11.91 14.38
CA VAL A 214 -1.61 -12.16 15.35
C VAL A 214 -1.98 -11.56 16.70
N PHE A 215 -1.80 -12.36 17.74
CA PHE A 215 -2.16 -12.04 19.11
C PHE A 215 -0.89 -12.08 19.96
N VAL A 216 -0.50 -10.93 20.49
CA VAL A 216 0.67 -10.77 21.34
C VAL A 216 0.25 -10.67 22.82
N PRO A 217 1.06 -11.16 23.77
CA PRO A 217 0.80 -10.98 25.20
C PRO A 217 0.74 -9.51 25.61
N GLU A 218 -0.09 -9.17 26.61
CA GLU A 218 -0.22 -7.79 27.10
C GLU A 218 1.08 -7.18 27.60
N GLU A 219 1.95 -7.98 28.24
CA GLU A 219 3.26 -7.53 28.69
C GLU A 219 4.15 -7.13 27.52
N LEU A 220 4.17 -7.93 26.45
CA LEU A 220 4.93 -7.60 25.24
C LEU A 220 4.34 -6.38 24.52
N ALA A 221 3.02 -6.29 24.41
CA ALA A 221 2.36 -5.12 23.81
C ALA A 221 2.72 -3.83 24.54
N ARG A 222 2.63 -3.83 25.89
CA ARG A 222 3.03 -2.67 26.71
C ARG A 222 4.51 -2.31 26.55
N ALA A 223 5.39 -3.31 26.42
CA ALA A 223 6.80 -3.06 26.22
C ALA A 223 7.10 -2.46 24.82
N ILE A 224 6.34 -2.87 23.79
CA ILE A 224 6.41 -2.26 22.46
C ILE A 224 5.87 -0.83 22.50
N ASP A 225 4.73 -0.59 23.14
CA ASP A 225 4.17 0.76 23.31
C ASP A 225 5.19 1.68 24.00
N ALA A 226 5.78 1.24 25.12
CA ALA A 226 6.81 1.98 25.84
C ALA A 226 8.05 2.27 24.98
N PHE A 227 8.48 1.33 24.14
CA PHE A 227 9.56 1.56 23.19
C PHE A 227 9.22 2.70 22.21
N TYR A 228 8.02 2.66 21.64
CA TYR A 228 7.53 3.66 20.69
C TYR A 228 7.33 5.05 21.30
N GLU A 229 7.00 5.12 22.59
CA GLU A 229 6.87 6.37 23.34
C GLU A 229 8.23 6.99 23.68
N GLN A 230 9.22 6.16 24.00
CA GLN A 230 10.55 6.61 24.44
C GLN A 230 11.47 7.02 23.28
N HIS A 231 11.23 6.50 22.08
CA HIS A 231 12.10 6.70 20.93
C HIS A 231 11.42 7.55 19.86
N THR A 232 12.12 8.57 19.37
CA THR A 232 11.62 9.44 18.30
C THR A 232 12.29 9.17 16.94
N ALA A 233 13.37 8.40 16.95
CA ALA A 233 14.14 7.98 15.78
C ALA A 233 14.77 6.59 16.01
N LEU A 234 15.12 5.92 14.91
CA LEU A 234 15.73 4.59 14.92
C LEU A 234 17.25 4.67 14.78
N THR A 235 17.95 4.79 15.90
CA THR A 235 19.41 4.61 16.00
C THR A 235 19.77 3.13 16.04
N ASP A 236 21.03 2.80 15.78
CA ASP A 236 21.53 1.42 15.88
C ASP A 236 21.26 0.81 17.27
N ASP A 237 21.47 1.59 18.34
CA ASP A 237 21.18 1.16 19.71
C ASP A 237 19.69 0.85 19.94
N SER A 238 18.80 1.72 19.46
CA SER A 238 17.35 1.50 19.58
C SER A 238 16.88 0.28 18.79
N ARG A 239 17.51 -0.01 17.64
CA ARG A 239 17.23 -1.21 16.83
C ARG A 239 17.69 -2.47 17.57
N ALA A 240 18.91 -2.48 18.11
CA ALA A 240 19.43 -3.61 18.87
C ALA A 240 18.60 -3.89 20.14
N PHE A 241 18.13 -2.84 20.81
CA PHE A 241 17.21 -2.97 21.94
C PHE A 241 15.87 -3.57 21.49
N PHE A 242 15.30 -3.08 20.38
CA PHE A 242 14.04 -3.61 19.85
C PHE A 242 14.17 -5.09 19.43
N ASP A 243 15.29 -5.48 18.82
CA ASP A 243 15.58 -6.88 18.47
C ASP A 243 15.60 -7.78 19.71
N THR A 244 16.19 -7.30 20.82
CA THR A 244 16.16 -8.01 22.10
C THR A 244 14.72 -8.14 22.63
N LEU A 245 13.91 -7.09 22.49
CA LEU A 245 12.51 -7.08 22.92
C LEU A 245 11.65 -8.10 22.16
N ILE A 246 11.84 -8.26 20.85
CA ILE A 246 11.04 -9.18 20.03
C ILE A 246 11.56 -10.62 20.02
N THR A 247 12.79 -10.86 20.50
CA THR A 247 13.40 -12.19 20.63
C THR A 247 13.20 -12.84 21.99
N GLN A 248 12.88 -12.05 23.02
CA GLN A 248 12.60 -12.57 24.35
C GLN A 248 11.47 -13.61 24.32
N LYS A 249 11.51 -14.58 25.25
CA LYS A 249 10.49 -15.63 25.34
C LYS A 249 9.14 -15.03 25.75
N SER A 250 8.28 -14.80 24.77
CA SER A 250 6.94 -14.25 24.94
C SER A 250 6.01 -14.93 23.94
N PRO A 251 5.22 -15.94 24.36
CA PRO A 251 4.46 -16.78 23.44
C PRO A 251 3.47 -15.96 22.59
N VAL A 252 3.65 -15.99 21.28
CA VAL A 252 2.78 -15.30 20.31
C VAL A 252 1.92 -16.33 19.58
N ARG A 253 0.64 -16.03 19.42
CA ARG A 253 -0.28 -16.87 18.64
C ARG A 253 -0.62 -16.18 17.33
N MET A 254 -0.44 -16.90 16.23
CA MET A 254 -0.90 -16.47 14.90
C MET A 254 -2.03 -17.38 14.43
N LYS A 255 -3.03 -16.80 13.80
CA LYS A 255 -4.16 -17.51 13.22
C LYS A 255 -4.34 -17.10 11.78
N ILE A 256 -4.38 -18.09 10.89
CA ILE A 256 -4.75 -17.91 9.49
C ILE A 256 -6.14 -18.48 9.33
N SER A 257 -7.06 -17.73 8.71
CA SER A 257 -8.42 -18.21 8.49
C SER A 257 -8.98 -17.70 7.17
N ARG A 258 -9.91 -18.46 6.60
CA ARG A 258 -10.72 -18.03 5.47
C ARG A 258 -12.13 -17.76 5.98
N LYS A 259 -12.54 -16.49 6.01
CA LYS A 259 -13.82 -16.06 6.59
C LYS A 259 -14.40 -14.90 5.79
N SER A 260 -15.08 -15.18 4.69
CA SER A 260 -15.52 -14.15 3.73
C SER A 260 -16.35 -13.04 4.39
N LYS A 261 -17.29 -13.40 5.28
CA LYS A 261 -18.14 -12.42 6.00
C LYS A 261 -17.35 -11.56 6.98
N LYS A 262 -16.49 -12.18 7.81
CA LYS A 262 -15.65 -11.46 8.78
C LYS A 262 -14.66 -10.55 8.06
N ALA A 263 -14.04 -11.05 6.99
CA ALA A 263 -13.10 -10.30 6.18
C ALA A 263 -13.76 -9.08 5.52
N ALA A 264 -14.95 -9.22 4.93
CA ALA A 264 -15.69 -8.10 4.35
C ALA A 264 -16.03 -7.03 5.40
N HIS A 265 -16.48 -7.44 6.60
CA HIS A 265 -16.76 -6.53 7.70
C HIS A 265 -15.49 -5.77 8.15
N LEU A 266 -14.37 -6.48 8.34
CA LEU A 266 -13.10 -5.87 8.74
C LEU A 266 -12.56 -4.92 7.67
N ARG A 267 -12.62 -5.28 6.38
CA ARG A 267 -12.26 -4.36 5.29
C ARG A 267 -13.11 -3.11 5.32
N LYS A 268 -14.43 -3.22 5.43
CA LYS A 268 -15.31 -2.04 5.52
C LYS A 268 -14.93 -1.16 6.72
N LYS A 269 -14.64 -1.77 7.88
CA LYS A 269 -14.23 -1.06 9.10
C LYS A 269 -12.90 -0.31 8.92
N LEU A 270 -11.92 -0.91 8.25
CA LEU A 270 -10.60 -0.31 8.03
C LEU A 270 -10.63 0.74 6.90
N LEU A 271 -11.25 0.41 5.77
CA LEU A 271 -11.26 1.25 4.56
C LEU A 271 -12.03 2.56 4.71
N LYS A 272 -12.92 2.70 5.70
CA LYS A 272 -13.68 3.94 5.95
C LYS A 272 -12.78 5.17 6.20
N HIS A 273 -11.52 4.95 6.59
CA HIS A 273 -10.55 6.01 6.87
C HIS A 273 -9.69 6.38 5.66
N PHE A 274 -9.92 5.74 4.52
CA PHE A 274 -9.11 5.89 3.32
C PHE A 274 -9.96 6.27 2.12
N TYR A 275 -9.34 6.97 1.18
CA TYR A 275 -9.84 6.98 -0.17
C TYR A 275 -9.48 5.65 -0.85
N VAL A 276 -10.49 4.92 -1.33
CA VAL A 276 -10.31 3.66 -2.06
C VAL A 276 -10.68 3.89 -3.52
N PRO A 277 -9.71 3.82 -4.45
CA PRO A 277 -9.99 3.88 -5.88
C PRO A 277 -11.10 2.90 -6.31
N ARG A 278 -12.06 3.36 -7.11
CA ARG A 278 -13.22 2.55 -7.55
C ARG A 278 -12.83 1.24 -8.24
N ASN A 279 -11.68 1.19 -8.93
CA ASN A 279 -11.12 -0.05 -9.52
C ASN A 279 -10.86 -1.15 -8.50
N LEU A 280 -10.69 -0.82 -7.22
CA LEU A 280 -10.37 -1.77 -6.16
C LEU A 280 -11.60 -2.39 -5.47
N ASN A 281 -12.79 -1.85 -5.76
CA ASN A 281 -14.06 -2.37 -5.26
C ASN A 281 -14.74 -3.35 -6.23
N GLY A 282 -14.04 -3.81 -7.27
CA GLY A 282 -14.59 -4.75 -8.28
C GLY A 282 -15.39 -4.09 -9.41
N SER A 283 -15.49 -2.76 -9.43
CA SER A 283 -16.00 -1.97 -10.57
C SER A 283 -14.81 -1.39 -11.34
N THR A 284 -14.80 -1.45 -12.67
CA THR A 284 -13.82 -0.78 -13.59
C THR A 284 -13.34 0.59 -13.10
N MET A 285 -12.09 1.01 -13.41
CA MET A 285 -11.50 2.34 -13.08
C MET A 285 -12.56 3.44 -13.16
N GLY A 286 -13.18 3.73 -12.01
CA GLY A 286 -14.27 4.67 -11.92
C GLY A 286 -13.70 6.05 -11.69
N ALA A 287 -14.24 7.02 -12.41
CA ALA A 287 -13.97 8.42 -12.18
C ALA A 287 -14.19 8.79 -10.70
N MET A 288 -13.24 9.52 -10.10
CA MET A 288 -13.33 10.06 -8.74
C MET A 288 -13.97 11.43 -8.81
N LYS A 289 -15.11 11.64 -8.15
CA LYS A 289 -15.77 12.95 -8.05
C LYS A 289 -15.60 13.52 -6.65
N VAL A 290 -15.14 14.76 -6.55
CA VAL A 290 -14.94 15.46 -5.28
C VAL A 290 -15.82 16.70 -5.28
N LEU A 291 -16.65 16.86 -4.24
CA LEU A 291 -17.27 18.14 -3.95
C LEU A 291 -16.33 18.96 -3.06
N ALA A 292 -15.75 20.01 -3.61
CA ALA A 292 -14.85 20.93 -2.91
C ALA A 292 -15.57 22.21 -2.49
N ILE A 293 -15.34 22.65 -1.26
CA ILE A 293 -16.04 23.80 -0.65
C ILE A 293 -15.04 24.75 0.02
N ASP A 294 -15.09 26.02 -0.37
CA ASP A 294 -14.52 27.15 0.36
C ASP A 294 -15.63 27.82 1.21
N PRO A 295 -15.68 27.53 2.52
CA PRO A 295 -16.86 27.82 3.34
C PRO A 295 -16.99 29.30 3.67
N GLY A 296 -18.18 29.85 3.41
CA GLY A 296 -18.57 31.16 3.90
C GLY A 296 -20.09 31.30 3.99
N TYR A 297 -20.55 32.26 4.79
CA TYR A 297 -21.98 32.54 4.97
C TYR A 297 -22.48 33.70 4.10
N GLY A 298 -21.60 34.37 3.35
CA GLY A 298 -21.95 35.44 2.40
C GLY A 298 -21.65 35.07 0.97
N ARG A 299 -20.46 34.51 0.77
CA ARG A 299 -20.02 33.84 -0.43
C ARG A 299 -19.46 32.50 0.00
N CYS A 300 -19.90 31.43 -0.64
CA CYS A 300 -19.42 30.08 -0.42
C CYS A 300 -19.02 29.50 -1.77
N GLY A 301 -17.72 29.29 -1.97
CA GLY A 301 -17.21 28.69 -3.18
C GLY A 301 -17.53 27.19 -3.21
N VAL A 302 -18.09 26.69 -4.30
CA VAL A 302 -18.33 25.26 -4.50
C VAL A 302 -17.83 24.81 -5.85
N ALA A 303 -17.21 23.63 -5.90
CA ALA A 303 -16.76 23.02 -7.14
C ALA A 303 -16.92 21.49 -7.09
N VAL A 304 -17.31 20.90 -8.21
CA VAL A 304 -17.25 19.45 -8.41
C VAL A 304 -16.17 19.17 -9.43
N VAL A 305 -15.10 18.53 -8.97
CA VAL A 305 -13.99 18.12 -9.82
C VAL A 305 -14.01 16.60 -9.98
N GLU A 306 -13.62 16.14 -11.15
CA GLU A 306 -13.56 14.73 -11.47
C GLU A 306 -12.19 14.33 -11.97
N LYS A 307 -11.76 13.14 -11.59
CA LYS A 307 -10.55 12.51 -12.11
C LYS A 307 -10.86 11.15 -12.68
N GLU A 308 -10.68 11.02 -13.99
CA GLU A 308 -10.89 9.78 -14.72
C GLU A 308 -9.67 9.50 -15.61
N ASN A 309 -9.12 8.29 -15.53
CA ASN A 309 -7.97 7.87 -16.35
C ASN A 309 -6.77 8.84 -16.31
N GLY A 310 -6.52 9.45 -15.15
CA GLY A 310 -5.41 10.40 -14.93
C GLY A 310 -5.64 11.81 -15.49
N ARG A 311 -6.82 12.08 -16.06
CA ARG A 311 -7.26 13.42 -16.51
C ARG A 311 -8.17 14.03 -15.45
N GLU A 312 -7.94 15.30 -15.16
CA GLU A 312 -8.70 16.06 -14.18
C GLU A 312 -9.59 17.06 -14.92
N GLN A 313 -10.87 17.09 -14.60
CA GLN A 313 -11.86 17.97 -15.24
C GLN A 313 -12.79 18.61 -14.22
N LEU A 314 -13.17 19.86 -14.50
CA LEU A 314 -14.17 20.58 -13.74
C LEU A 314 -15.57 20.23 -14.28
N LEU A 315 -16.40 19.60 -13.45
CA LEU A 315 -17.78 19.27 -13.80
C LEU A 315 -18.75 20.41 -13.49
N TYR A 316 -18.51 21.11 -12.38
CA TYR A 316 -19.36 22.18 -11.89
C TYR A 316 -18.56 23.14 -11.02
N SER A 317 -18.87 24.43 -11.08
CA SER A 317 -18.47 25.40 -10.07
C SER A 317 -19.56 26.46 -9.93
N ASN A 318 -19.68 27.01 -8.73
CA ASN A 318 -20.51 28.17 -8.46
C ASN A 318 -20.05 28.90 -7.19
N CYS A 319 -20.44 30.17 -7.05
CA CYS A 319 -20.38 30.88 -5.78
C CYS A 319 -21.79 31.01 -5.22
N ILE A 320 -22.04 30.43 -4.06
CA ILE A 320 -23.32 30.59 -3.36
C ILE A 320 -23.29 31.96 -2.70
N GLU A 321 -24.11 32.88 -3.22
CA GLU A 321 -24.22 34.25 -2.70
C GLU A 321 -25.50 34.39 -1.88
N THR A 322 -25.37 34.94 -0.67
CA THR A 322 -26.51 35.28 0.20
C THR A 322 -26.51 36.77 0.47
N ALA A 323 -27.68 37.41 0.60
CA ALA A 323 -27.74 38.85 0.81
C ALA A 323 -27.28 39.22 2.23
N GLY A 324 -26.54 40.33 2.34
CA GLY A 324 -26.10 40.85 3.63
C GLY A 324 -27.24 41.33 4.54
N SER A 325 -28.42 41.57 3.96
CA SER A 325 -29.66 41.92 4.65
C SER A 325 -30.33 40.74 5.36
N ASP A 326 -30.02 39.51 4.93
CA ASP A 326 -30.68 38.30 5.44
C ASP A 326 -30.14 37.93 6.81
N ALA A 327 -31.00 37.34 7.65
CA ALA A 327 -30.57 36.88 8.96
C ALA A 327 -29.59 35.72 8.82
N PHE A 328 -28.60 35.63 9.72
CA PHE A 328 -27.58 34.57 9.65
C PHE A 328 -28.16 33.14 9.53
N PRO A 329 -29.21 32.75 10.28
CA PRO A 329 -29.83 31.42 10.12
C PRO A 329 -30.36 31.15 8.71
N GLU A 330 -30.90 32.15 8.03
CA GLU A 330 -31.41 32.03 6.65
C GLU A 330 -30.26 31.81 5.66
N ARG A 331 -29.16 32.55 5.86
CA ARG A 331 -27.94 32.44 5.06
C ARG A 331 -27.27 31.07 5.24
N LEU A 332 -27.20 30.60 6.49
CA LEU A 332 -26.73 29.25 6.83
C LEU A 332 -27.58 28.18 6.16
N ALA A 333 -28.91 28.31 6.24
CA ALA A 333 -29.85 27.38 5.62
C ALA A 333 -29.72 27.35 4.09
N ALA A 334 -29.50 28.51 3.44
CA ALA A 334 -29.30 28.59 2.00
C ALA A 334 -28.03 27.84 1.55
N VAL A 335 -26.90 28.04 2.24
CA VAL A 335 -25.64 27.34 1.94
C VAL A 335 -25.78 25.83 2.18
N ALA A 336 -26.40 25.44 3.29
CA ALA A 336 -26.69 24.04 3.62
C ALA A 336 -27.57 23.36 2.57
N ALA A 337 -28.68 24.00 2.17
CA ALA A 337 -29.60 23.45 1.18
C ALA A 337 -28.93 23.25 -0.17
N GLU A 338 -28.10 24.20 -0.61
CA GLU A 338 -27.37 24.09 -1.86
C GLU A 338 -26.30 22.99 -1.81
N CYS A 339 -25.57 22.83 -0.70
CA CYS A 339 -24.66 21.71 -0.53
C CYS A 339 -25.38 20.36 -0.62
N ALA A 340 -26.51 20.20 0.08
CA ALA A 340 -27.32 18.99 0.03
C ALA A 340 -27.84 18.71 -1.39
N ARG A 341 -28.20 19.76 -2.15
CA ARG A 341 -28.59 19.66 -3.57
C ARG A 341 -27.43 19.15 -4.42
N LEU A 342 -26.21 19.66 -4.21
CA LEU A 342 -25.02 19.26 -4.96
C LEU A 342 -24.59 17.82 -4.66
N LEU A 343 -24.68 17.38 -3.39
CA LEU A 343 -24.44 15.99 -3.03
C LEU A 343 -25.38 15.05 -3.80
N LYS A 344 -26.68 15.37 -3.83
CA LYS A 344 -27.68 14.58 -4.56
C LYS A 344 -27.47 14.62 -6.08
N LEU A 345 -27.18 15.79 -6.64
CA LEU A 345 -27.05 15.98 -8.08
C LEU A 345 -25.81 15.30 -8.64
N HIS A 346 -24.67 15.45 -7.97
CA HIS A 346 -23.38 15.01 -8.50
C HIS A 346 -22.92 13.65 -7.98
N ALA A 347 -23.51 13.17 -6.88
CA ALA A 347 -23.12 11.95 -6.18
C ALA A 347 -21.58 11.84 -6.03
N PRO A 348 -20.94 12.83 -5.36
CA PRO A 348 -19.49 12.82 -5.20
C PRO A 348 -19.05 11.65 -4.31
N ASP A 349 -17.82 11.19 -4.50
CA ASP A 349 -17.22 10.14 -3.68
C ASP A 349 -16.73 10.65 -2.32
N CYS A 350 -16.46 11.95 -2.23
CA CYS A 350 -16.02 12.62 -1.00
C CYS A 350 -16.27 14.14 -1.06
N MET A 351 -16.18 14.78 0.10
CA MET A 351 -16.20 16.23 0.24
C MET A 351 -14.83 16.73 0.74
N ALA A 352 -14.29 17.76 0.08
CA ALA A 352 -13.08 18.45 0.48
C ALA A 352 -13.43 19.87 0.96
N ILE A 353 -12.95 20.27 2.14
CA ILE A 353 -13.28 21.57 2.74
C ILE A 353 -12.04 22.30 3.22
N GLU A 354 -12.01 23.63 3.10
CA GLU A 354 -10.93 24.42 3.69
C GLU A 354 -10.96 24.33 5.23
N LYS A 355 -9.78 24.28 5.84
CA LYS A 355 -9.56 24.34 7.28
C LYS A 355 -9.52 25.81 7.73
N LEU A 356 -10.32 26.14 8.74
CA LEU A 356 -10.30 27.49 9.31
C LEU A 356 -9.03 27.74 10.13
N PHE A 357 -8.41 28.89 9.90
CA PHE A 357 -7.40 29.46 10.78
C PHE A 357 -7.95 30.73 11.42
N PHE A 358 -7.99 30.77 12.74
CA PHE A 358 -8.46 31.94 13.48
C PHE A 358 -7.43 33.07 13.40
N ALA A 359 -7.80 34.17 12.75
CA ALA A 359 -7.09 35.45 12.84
C ALA A 359 -8.07 36.55 13.28
N LYS A 360 -7.57 37.49 14.11
CA LYS A 360 -8.11 38.74 14.73
C LYS A 360 -9.62 39.04 14.81
N ASN A 361 -10.49 38.59 13.91
CA ASN A 361 -11.90 38.97 13.83
C ASN A 361 -12.84 37.83 14.25
N GLN A 362 -13.05 37.70 15.57
CA GLN A 362 -13.73 36.56 16.21
C GLN A 362 -15.18 36.34 15.76
N LYS A 363 -15.94 37.42 15.52
CA LYS A 363 -17.37 37.31 15.15
C LYS A 363 -17.58 36.67 13.77
N THR A 364 -16.85 37.11 12.76
CA THR A 364 -16.92 36.53 11.40
C THR A 364 -16.45 35.09 11.40
N ALA A 365 -15.39 34.78 12.16
CA ALA A 365 -14.87 33.42 12.26
C ALA A 365 -15.89 32.43 12.86
N MET A 366 -16.69 32.87 13.84
CA MET A 366 -17.72 32.03 14.46
C MET A 366 -18.81 31.63 13.47
N HIS A 367 -19.37 32.59 12.73
CA HIS A 367 -20.39 32.29 11.72
C HIS A 367 -19.88 31.38 10.60
N VAL A 368 -18.61 31.51 10.18
CA VAL A 368 -18.03 30.58 9.20
C VAL A 368 -17.83 29.18 9.81
N ALA A 369 -17.44 29.09 11.09
CA ALA A 369 -17.34 27.81 11.79
C ALA A 369 -18.70 27.10 11.88
N GLU A 370 -19.78 27.83 12.14
CA GLU A 370 -21.15 27.31 12.14
C GLU A 370 -21.57 26.81 10.75
N VAL A 371 -21.25 27.54 9.67
CA VAL A 371 -21.44 27.05 8.28
C VAL A 371 -20.70 25.74 8.04
N ARG A 372 -19.43 25.66 8.46
CA ARG A 372 -18.65 24.42 8.31
C ARG A 372 -19.27 23.26 9.09
N GLY A 373 -19.73 23.51 10.31
CA GLY A 373 -20.43 22.52 11.12
C GLY A 373 -21.65 21.96 10.39
N ALA A 374 -22.46 22.82 9.78
CA ALA A 374 -23.61 22.40 8.98
C ALA A 374 -23.20 21.58 7.75
N LEU A 375 -22.16 22.01 7.01
CA LEU A 375 -21.66 21.27 5.86
C LEU A 375 -21.14 19.87 6.25
N ILE A 376 -20.40 19.79 7.35
CA ILE A 376 -19.88 18.53 7.89
C ILE A 376 -21.03 17.59 8.27
N GLN A 377 -22.05 18.11 8.96
CA GLN A 377 -23.23 17.35 9.34
C GLN A 377 -23.94 16.77 8.11
N ILE A 378 -24.15 17.60 7.07
CA ILE A 378 -24.82 17.18 5.83
C ILE A 378 -24.03 16.08 5.12
N ALA A 379 -22.72 16.20 5.02
CA ALA A 379 -21.90 15.16 4.43
C ALA A 379 -21.96 13.85 5.24
N ALA A 380 -21.90 13.93 6.57
CA ALA A 380 -22.03 12.78 7.45
C ALA A 380 -23.41 12.08 7.31
N GLU A 381 -24.50 12.84 7.23
CA GLU A 381 -25.86 12.30 7.00
C GLU A 381 -26.02 11.58 5.66
N ASN A 382 -25.17 11.88 4.68
CA ASN A 382 -25.18 11.28 3.35
C ASN A 382 -24.06 10.24 3.16
N ASP A 383 -23.40 9.81 4.25
CA ASP A 383 -22.27 8.87 4.23
C ASP A 383 -21.10 9.32 3.32
N ILE A 384 -20.90 10.64 3.18
CA ILE A 384 -19.84 11.23 2.35
C ILE A 384 -18.58 11.47 3.20
N PRO A 385 -17.44 10.81 2.90
CA PRO A 385 -16.18 11.06 3.58
C PRO A 385 -15.71 12.51 3.42
N ILE A 386 -15.21 13.10 4.50
CA ILE A 386 -14.79 14.51 4.56
C ILE A 386 -13.27 14.60 4.70
N PHE A 387 -12.66 15.49 3.92
CA PHE A 387 -11.24 15.79 3.96
C PHE A 387 -11.01 17.29 4.13
N GLU A 388 -10.09 17.66 5.02
CA GLU A 388 -9.82 19.06 5.33
C GLU A 388 -8.41 19.49 4.88
N TYR A 389 -8.31 20.69 4.30
CA TYR A 389 -7.04 21.25 3.81
C TYR A 389 -6.82 22.66 4.31
N SER A 390 -5.65 22.92 4.89
CA SER A 390 -5.22 24.26 5.28
C SER A 390 -4.90 25.14 4.05
N PRO A 391 -4.97 26.47 4.18
CA PRO A 391 -4.62 27.39 3.10
C PRO A 391 -3.20 27.14 2.56
N GLY A 392 -2.25 26.79 3.44
CA GLY A 392 -0.89 26.45 3.05
C GLY A 392 -0.78 25.17 2.22
N GLU A 393 -1.60 24.16 2.53
CA GLU A 393 -1.66 22.91 1.77
C GLU A 393 -2.28 23.14 0.38
N VAL A 394 -3.34 23.95 0.30
CA VAL A 394 -3.97 24.31 -0.98
C VAL A 394 -3.00 25.06 -1.88
N LYS A 395 -2.32 26.07 -1.34
CA LYS A 395 -1.28 26.84 -2.06
C LYS A 395 -0.16 25.95 -2.54
N SER A 396 0.36 25.09 -1.67
CA SER A 396 1.46 24.18 -2.00
C SER A 396 1.07 23.18 -3.08
N ALA A 397 -0.13 22.60 -3.01
CA ALA A 397 -0.57 21.60 -3.98
C ALA A 397 -0.85 22.22 -5.37
N THR A 398 -1.37 23.45 -5.40
CA THR A 398 -1.76 24.12 -6.64
C THR A 398 -0.56 24.80 -7.32
N THR A 399 0.39 25.35 -6.57
CA THR A 399 1.45 26.21 -7.12
C THR A 399 2.87 25.73 -6.85
N GLY A 400 3.05 24.69 -6.03
CA GLY A 400 4.35 24.25 -5.54
C GLY A 400 4.93 25.12 -4.40
N SER A 401 4.25 26.20 -3.99
CA SER A 401 4.68 27.10 -2.93
C SER A 401 3.55 27.44 -1.96
N GLY A 402 3.77 27.22 -0.66
CA GLY A 402 2.81 27.61 0.39
C GLY A 402 2.63 29.13 0.56
N ARG A 403 3.45 29.95 -0.11
CA ARG A 403 3.42 31.42 -0.04
C ARG A 403 2.75 32.08 -1.24
N ALA A 404 2.18 31.30 -2.16
CA ALA A 404 1.56 31.84 -3.36
C ALA A 404 0.40 32.80 -3.06
N ASP A 405 0.26 33.80 -3.92
CA ASP A 405 -0.86 34.75 -3.89
C ASP A 405 -2.09 34.20 -4.65
N LYS A 406 -3.23 34.90 -4.53
CA LYS A 406 -4.49 34.46 -5.16
C LYS A 406 -4.43 34.46 -6.70
N GLN A 407 -3.67 35.37 -7.30
CA GLN A 407 -3.53 35.43 -8.76
C GLN A 407 -2.76 34.22 -9.30
N GLN A 408 -1.71 33.82 -8.59
CA GLN A 408 -0.92 32.62 -8.89
C GLN A 408 -1.76 31.34 -8.79
N ILE A 409 -2.61 31.23 -7.76
CA ILE A 409 -3.54 30.10 -7.62
C ILE A 409 -4.49 30.05 -8.82
N ALA A 410 -5.17 31.16 -9.14
CA ALA A 410 -6.13 31.19 -10.25
C ALA A 410 -5.49 30.88 -11.62
N ALA A 411 -4.25 31.34 -11.84
CA ALA A 411 -3.48 31.00 -13.03
C ALA A 411 -3.16 29.49 -13.11
N MET A 412 -2.74 28.90 -11.99
CA MET A 412 -2.42 27.47 -11.94
C MET A 412 -3.66 26.58 -12.04
N VAL A 413 -4.79 26.97 -11.44
CA VAL A 413 -6.07 26.27 -11.61
C VAL A 413 -6.41 26.09 -13.09
N ARG A 414 -6.25 27.16 -13.89
CA ARG A 414 -6.46 27.11 -15.35
C ARG A 414 -5.57 26.12 -16.10
N LEU A 415 -4.38 25.84 -15.58
CA LEU A 415 -3.43 24.91 -16.20
C LEU A 415 -3.63 23.47 -15.75
N LEU A 416 -4.10 23.26 -14.52
CA LEU A 416 -4.14 21.94 -13.88
C LEU A 416 -5.42 21.15 -14.18
N ILE A 417 -6.54 21.84 -14.42
CA ILE A 417 -7.82 21.18 -14.65
C ILE A 417 -8.48 21.65 -15.94
N LYS A 418 -9.05 20.72 -16.70
CA LYS A 418 -9.83 21.07 -17.90
C LYS A 418 -11.12 21.75 -17.47
N MET A 419 -11.34 22.98 -17.95
CA MET A 419 -12.55 23.76 -17.70
C MET A 419 -13.24 24.09 -19.02
N GLU A 420 -14.51 23.72 -19.16
CA GLU A 420 -15.29 24.01 -20.37
C GLU A 420 -15.99 25.37 -20.32
N LYS A 421 -16.23 25.89 -19.11
CA LYS A 421 -16.87 27.18 -18.87
C LYS A 421 -15.94 28.10 -18.09
N PRO A 422 -15.96 29.41 -18.38
CA PRO A 422 -15.22 30.38 -17.59
C PRO A 422 -15.81 30.48 -16.19
N VAL A 423 -14.93 30.50 -15.19
CA VAL A 423 -15.23 30.74 -13.78
C VAL A 423 -15.47 32.24 -13.55
N ARG A 424 -16.48 32.60 -12.77
CA ARG A 424 -16.95 33.99 -12.62
C ARG A 424 -16.48 34.67 -11.34
N HIS A 425 -16.32 33.91 -10.26
CA HIS A 425 -15.97 34.45 -8.94
C HIS A 425 -14.62 33.89 -8.44
N ASP A 426 -13.92 34.68 -7.61
CA ASP A 426 -12.67 34.23 -6.97
C ASP A 426 -12.91 33.05 -6.02
N ASP A 427 -14.04 33.05 -5.31
CA ASP A 427 -14.40 31.99 -4.35
C ASP A 427 -14.59 30.63 -5.08
N GLU A 428 -14.98 30.63 -6.36
CA GLU A 428 -14.99 29.42 -7.18
C GLU A 428 -13.57 28.91 -7.44
N TYR A 429 -12.60 29.79 -7.75
CA TYR A 429 -11.21 29.37 -7.93
C TYR A 429 -10.63 28.79 -6.64
N ASP A 430 -10.99 29.35 -5.48
CA ASP A 430 -10.58 28.84 -4.17
C ASP A 430 -11.17 27.41 -3.96
N ALA A 431 -12.45 27.20 -4.27
CA ALA A 431 -13.07 25.86 -4.22
C ALA A 431 -12.46 24.87 -5.22
N ILE A 432 -12.18 25.29 -6.45
CA ILE A 432 -11.52 24.43 -7.45
C ILE A 432 -10.11 24.06 -6.98
N ALA A 433 -9.36 24.99 -6.40
CA ALA A 433 -8.04 24.73 -5.86
C ALA A 433 -8.08 23.72 -4.71
N ILE A 434 -9.09 23.77 -3.84
CA ILE A 434 -9.33 22.75 -2.80
C ILE A 434 -9.60 21.38 -3.45
N GLY A 435 -10.41 21.33 -4.50
CA GLY A 435 -10.67 20.10 -5.26
C GLY A 435 -9.42 19.51 -5.89
N ILE A 436 -8.61 20.34 -6.56
CA ILE A 436 -7.31 19.95 -7.13
C ILE A 436 -6.36 19.45 -6.03
N THR A 437 -6.34 20.13 -4.88
CA THR A 437 -5.53 19.72 -3.72
C THR A 437 -5.91 18.33 -3.26
N HIS A 438 -7.20 18.03 -3.18
CA HIS A 438 -7.69 16.69 -2.87
C HIS A 438 -7.26 15.69 -3.94
N LEU A 439 -7.51 15.97 -5.22
CA LEU A 439 -7.14 15.09 -6.34
C LEU A 439 -5.64 14.83 -6.43
N ALA A 440 -4.81 15.81 -6.08
CA ALA A 440 -3.35 15.72 -6.06
C ALA A 440 -2.85 14.91 -4.87
N ARG A 441 -3.44 15.08 -3.68
CA ARG A 441 -3.11 14.26 -2.50
C ARG A 441 -3.64 12.84 -2.59
N ALA A 442 -4.74 12.65 -3.31
CA ALA A 442 -5.19 11.33 -3.75
C ALA A 442 -4.26 10.74 -4.85
N ARG A 443 -3.44 11.55 -5.53
CA ARG A 443 -2.48 11.14 -6.58
C ARG A 443 -1.05 10.89 -6.06
N ALA A 444 -0.60 11.58 -5.03
CA ALA A 444 0.83 11.80 -4.82
C ALA A 444 1.36 11.36 -3.44
N PRO A 445 2.37 10.46 -3.42
CA PRO A 445 3.42 10.42 -2.41
C PRO A 445 4.10 11.80 -2.35
N LEU A 446 4.38 12.32 -1.16
CA LEU A 446 5.30 13.44 -1.04
C LEU A 446 6.73 12.92 -1.19
N SER A 447 7.30 13.08 -2.39
CA SER A 447 8.76 13.08 -2.55
C SER A 447 9.31 14.39 -1.95
N LYS A 448 10.03 14.29 -0.85
CA LYS A 448 11.24 15.08 -0.58
C LYS A 448 12.20 14.24 0.25
#